data_AF-A0A924TPM8-F1
#
_entry.id   AF-A0A924TPM8-F1
#
_cell.length_a   1.000
_cell.length_b   1.000
_cell.length_c   1.000
_cell.angle_alpha   90.00
_cell.angle_beta   90.00
_cell.angle_gamma   90.00
#
_symmetry.space_group_name_H-M   'P 1'
#
loop_
_entity.id
_entity.type
_entity.pdbx_description
1 polymer ?
#
loop_
_entity_poly.entity_id
_entity_poly.type
_entity_poly.pdbx_seq_one_letter_code
_entity_poly.pdbx_strand_id
1 'polypeptide(L)'
;MTSPTLIVTQRFTDADAALAHAATIYNSGIAHLRQSLQDFVAGTTPSGRIRACYPIVRVRTNTVARADSRLSYGFVAGPGVYETTLTRPDLFANYFREQFDLLLRNHGGAIEVGMSRQPIPIHFSFAQHDHVEGTMSAERRQLMRDVFDLPDLAAMDDGIANG
;
A
#
# COMPACT_ATOMS: atom_id res chain seq x y z
N MET A 1 10.38 3.51 -25.22
CA MET A 1 10.46 4.64 -24.27
C MET A 1 9.11 4.72 -23.56
N THR A 2 8.95 4.01 -22.46
CA THR A 2 7.73 4.01 -21.64
C THR A 2 7.79 5.23 -20.74
N SER A 3 6.94 6.23 -20.99
CA SER A 3 6.78 7.36 -20.07
C SER A 3 6.40 6.82 -18.68
N PRO A 4 7.05 7.26 -17.59
CA PRO A 4 6.65 6.84 -16.25
C PRO A 4 5.21 7.30 -16.02
N THR A 5 4.30 6.35 -15.84
CA THR A 5 2.92 6.65 -15.45
C THR A 5 2.95 7.33 -14.09
N LEU A 6 2.65 8.63 -14.06
CA LEU A 6 2.51 9.38 -12.82
C LEU A 6 1.27 8.86 -12.10
N ILE A 7 1.48 8.12 -11.02
CA ILE A 7 0.37 7.62 -10.20
C ILE A 7 -0.02 8.72 -9.21
N VAL A 8 -1.10 9.42 -9.54
CA VAL A 8 -1.65 10.51 -8.72
C VAL A 8 -2.78 10.02 -7.82
N THR A 9 -3.04 10.76 -6.75
CA THR A 9 -4.24 10.53 -5.94
C THR A 9 -5.49 10.81 -6.76
N GLN A 10 -6.44 9.89 -6.73
CA GLN A 10 -7.71 9.96 -7.47
C GLN A 10 -8.90 9.72 -6.53
N ARG A 11 -10.08 10.19 -6.95
CA ARG A 11 -11.35 10.04 -6.23
C ARG A 11 -12.25 9.08 -6.97
N PHE A 12 -12.86 8.16 -6.26
CA PHE A 12 -13.70 7.11 -6.82
C PHE A 12 -15.05 7.04 -6.10
N THR A 13 -16.11 6.90 -6.89
CA THR A 13 -17.46 6.58 -6.42
C THR A 13 -17.85 5.13 -6.74
N ASP A 14 -16.87 4.34 -7.16
CA ASP A 14 -16.99 2.93 -7.53
C ASP A 14 -15.89 2.14 -6.81
N ALA A 15 -16.28 1.10 -6.07
CA ALA A 15 -15.37 0.34 -5.22
C ALA A 15 -14.33 -0.44 -6.04
N ASP A 16 -14.73 -1.01 -7.18
CA ASP A 16 -13.83 -1.75 -8.06
C ASP A 16 -12.77 -0.85 -8.68
N ALA A 17 -13.14 0.35 -9.12
CA ALA A 17 -12.20 1.34 -9.64
C ALA A 17 -11.22 1.82 -8.55
N ALA A 18 -11.70 2.05 -7.32
CA ALA A 18 -10.85 2.41 -6.19
C ALA A 18 -9.82 1.31 -5.89
N LEU A 19 -10.27 0.04 -5.83
CA LEU A 19 -9.42 -1.11 -5.60
C LEU A 19 -8.41 -1.33 -6.74
N ALA A 20 -8.84 -1.16 -8.00
CA ALA A 20 -7.96 -1.27 -9.16
C ALA A 20 -6.84 -0.23 -9.14
N HIS A 21 -7.13 0.99 -8.69
CA HIS A 21 -6.11 2.04 -8.52
C HIS A 21 -5.13 1.69 -7.40
N ALA A 22 -5.64 1.23 -6.25
CA ALA A 22 -4.80 0.76 -5.14
C ALA A 22 -3.88 -0.40 -5.57
N ALA A 23 -4.41 -1.36 -6.33
CA ALA A 23 -3.66 -2.45 -6.91
C ALA A 23 -2.58 -1.97 -7.89
N THR A 24 -2.88 -0.97 -8.72
CA THR A 24 -1.90 -0.37 -9.63
C THR A 24 -0.73 0.23 -8.87
N ILE A 25 -0.99 1.05 -7.84
CA ILE A 25 0.05 1.64 -6.98
C ILE A 25 0.93 0.55 -6.36
N TYR A 26 0.29 -0.44 -5.72
CA TYR A 26 1.00 -1.50 -5.03
C TYR A 26 1.85 -2.34 -5.99
N ASN A 27 1.27 -2.80 -7.10
CA ASN A 27 1.94 -3.65 -8.07
C ASN A 27 3.11 -2.93 -8.76
N SER A 28 2.93 -1.66 -9.11
CA SER A 28 4.03 -0.85 -9.64
C SER A 28 5.18 -0.69 -8.64
N GLY A 29 4.85 -0.46 -7.36
CA GLY A 29 5.85 -0.38 -6.29
C GLY A 29 6.61 -1.68 -6.10
N ILE A 30 5.90 -2.80 -6.03
CA ILE A 30 6.51 -4.14 -5.89
C ILE A 30 7.38 -4.50 -7.10
N ALA A 31 6.91 -4.22 -8.32
CA ALA A 31 7.70 -4.46 -9.54
C ALA A 31 8.98 -3.63 -9.55
N HIS A 32 8.89 -2.34 -9.16
CA HIS A 32 10.06 -1.47 -9.04
C HIS A 32 11.09 -2.02 -8.03
N LEU A 33 10.63 -2.38 -6.82
CA LEU A 33 11.50 -2.92 -5.78
C LEU A 33 12.17 -4.23 -6.21
N ARG A 34 11.42 -5.15 -6.84
CA ARG A 34 11.96 -6.42 -7.35
C ARG A 34 13.02 -6.20 -8.42
N GLN A 35 12.74 -5.37 -9.42
CA GLN A 35 13.68 -5.10 -10.49
C GLN A 35 14.97 -4.48 -9.93
N SER A 36 14.83 -3.49 -9.05
CA SER A 36 16.00 -2.83 -8.47
C SER A 36 16.80 -3.74 -7.54
N LEU A 37 16.16 -4.68 -6.84
CA LEU A 37 16.86 -5.71 -6.09
C LEU A 37 17.63 -6.68 -7.00
N GLN A 38 17.02 -7.11 -8.11
CA GLN A 38 17.70 -7.97 -9.09
C GLN A 38 18.94 -7.28 -9.65
N ASP A 39 18.81 -6.00 -10.04
CA ASP A 39 19.94 -5.20 -10.52
C ASP A 39 21.03 -5.03 -9.44
N PHE A 40 20.61 -4.81 -8.19
CA PHE A 40 21.52 -4.74 -7.04
C PHE A 40 22.27 -6.06 -6.84
N VAL A 41 21.60 -7.19 -6.89
CA VAL A 41 22.24 -8.52 -6.75
C VAL A 41 23.17 -8.82 -7.91
N ALA A 42 22.82 -8.38 -9.12
CA ALA A 42 23.62 -8.56 -10.33
C ALA A 42 24.89 -7.69 -10.38
N GLY A 43 25.09 -6.76 -9.44
CA GLY A 43 26.32 -5.96 -9.39
C GLY A 43 26.12 -4.46 -9.62
N THR A 44 24.91 -4.00 -9.93
CA THR A 44 24.64 -2.56 -10.05
C THR A 44 24.61 -1.91 -8.66
N THR A 45 25.27 -0.76 -8.51
CA THR A 45 25.20 0.05 -7.29
C THR A 45 24.35 1.29 -7.58
N PRO A 46 23.15 1.39 -6.97
CA PRO A 46 22.29 2.56 -7.13
C PRO A 46 22.97 3.83 -6.64
N SER A 47 22.74 4.95 -7.33
CA SER A 47 23.27 6.27 -6.95
C SER A 47 22.54 6.90 -5.77
N GLY A 48 21.48 6.26 -5.27
CA GLY A 48 20.65 6.75 -4.18
C GLY A 48 19.69 5.68 -3.68
N ARG A 49 18.87 6.08 -2.71
CA ARG A 49 17.93 5.18 -2.04
C ARG A 49 16.76 4.81 -2.96
N ILE A 50 16.47 3.52 -3.06
CA ILE A 50 15.35 2.97 -3.80
C ILE A 50 14.18 2.78 -2.85
N ARG A 51 13.01 3.29 -3.23
CA ARG A 51 11.80 3.25 -2.41
C ARG A 51 10.54 3.14 -3.27
N ALA A 52 9.62 2.32 -2.79
CA ALA A 52 8.21 2.39 -3.14
C ALA A 52 7.39 2.49 -1.85
N CYS A 53 6.21 3.10 -1.93
CA CYS A 53 5.31 3.28 -0.78
C CYS A 53 4.00 2.52 -0.98
N TYR A 54 3.38 2.11 0.12
CA TYR A 54 2.06 1.49 0.09
C TYR A 54 1.02 2.46 -0.49
N PRO A 55 -0.04 2.00 -1.17
CA PRO A 55 -1.23 2.81 -1.40
C PRO A 55 -1.86 3.26 -0.08
N ILE A 56 -2.48 4.43 -0.08
CA ILE A 56 -3.33 4.96 0.98
C ILE A 56 -4.75 5.07 0.46
N VAL A 57 -5.72 4.70 1.30
CA VAL A 57 -7.13 5.00 1.10
C VAL A 57 -7.58 6.03 2.12
N ARG A 58 -8.42 6.98 1.69
CA ARG A 58 -8.99 8.01 2.56
C ARG A 58 -10.47 8.21 2.28
N VAL A 59 -11.24 8.33 3.36
CA VAL A 59 -12.63 8.74 3.35
C VAL A 59 -12.77 10.03 4.15
N ARG A 60 -13.55 10.97 3.60
CA ARG A 60 -13.91 12.21 4.29
C ARG A 60 -15.41 12.21 4.49
N THR A 61 -15.85 12.34 5.73
CA THR A 61 -17.26 12.48 6.07
C THR A 61 -17.49 13.82 6.77
N ASN A 62 -18.55 14.50 6.37
CA ASN A 62 -18.93 15.80 6.93
C ASN A 62 -20.17 15.70 7.83
N THR A 63 -20.73 14.50 8.01
CA THR A 63 -22.03 14.30 8.65
C THR A 63 -21.95 13.27 9.77
N VAL A 64 -22.74 13.48 10.81
CA VAL A 64 -22.96 12.53 11.91
C VAL A 64 -24.00 11.46 11.53
N ALA A 65 -24.52 11.50 10.30
CA ALA A 65 -25.54 10.57 9.83
C ALA A 65 -25.04 9.13 9.97
N ARG A 66 -25.68 8.38 10.86
CA ARG A 66 -25.50 6.93 10.95
C ARG A 66 -26.24 6.33 9.76
N ALA A 67 -25.52 5.61 8.92
CA ALA A 67 -26.17 4.76 7.95
C ALA A 67 -27.07 3.76 8.70
N ASP A 68 -28.28 3.53 8.18
CA ASP A 68 -29.19 2.51 8.68
C ASP A 68 -28.65 1.13 8.26
N SER A 69 -27.58 0.71 8.93
CA SER A 69 -26.90 -0.55 8.68
C SER A 69 -27.12 -1.49 9.86
N ARG A 70 -27.57 -2.72 9.55
CA ARG A 70 -27.65 -3.81 10.52
C ARG A 70 -26.28 -4.47 10.78
N LEU A 71 -25.25 -4.08 10.04
CA LEU A 71 -23.88 -4.54 10.23
C LEU A 71 -23.21 -3.71 11.33
N SER A 72 -22.38 -4.36 12.14
CA SER A 72 -21.56 -3.71 13.17
C SER A 72 -20.28 -3.06 12.61
N TYR A 73 -20.09 -3.06 11.28
CA TYR A 73 -18.93 -2.53 10.58
C TYR A 73 -19.33 -1.76 9.31
N GLY A 74 -18.35 -1.19 8.60
CA GLY A 74 -18.56 -0.42 7.37
C GLY A 74 -19.02 1.02 7.61
N PHE A 75 -18.75 1.56 8.80
CA PHE A 75 -19.03 2.95 9.14
C PHE A 75 -17.90 3.59 9.94
N VAL A 76 -17.83 4.91 9.92
CA VAL A 76 -16.90 5.71 10.73
C VAL A 76 -17.64 6.46 11.85
N ALA A 77 -16.93 6.75 12.95
CA ALA A 77 -17.52 7.20 14.21
C ALA A 77 -18.20 8.60 14.16
N GLY A 78 -17.81 9.46 13.21
CA GLY A 78 -18.38 10.79 13.05
C GLY A 78 -17.72 11.57 11.91
N PRO A 79 -18.01 12.87 11.78
CA PRO A 79 -17.34 13.75 10.82
C PRO A 79 -15.83 13.73 11.01
N GLY A 80 -15.08 13.67 9.92
CA GLY A 80 -13.63 13.57 9.97
C GLY A 80 -13.00 13.02 8.71
N VAL A 81 -11.68 12.90 8.77
CA VAL A 81 -10.84 12.29 7.73
C VAL A 81 -10.28 11.00 8.30
N TYR A 82 -10.57 9.89 7.64
CA TYR A 82 -10.11 8.56 8.01
C TYR A 82 -9.25 8.04 6.89
N GLU A 83 -8.04 7.58 7.20
CA GLU A 83 -7.12 7.03 6.21
C GLU A 83 -6.33 5.86 6.76
N THR A 84 -5.96 4.94 5.87
CA THR A 84 -5.10 3.80 6.20
C THR A 84 -4.33 3.36 4.96
N THR A 85 -3.19 2.71 5.17
CA THR A 85 -2.41 2.11 4.08
C THR A 85 -2.94 0.73 3.73
N LEU A 86 -2.79 0.32 2.46
CA LEU A 86 -3.23 -0.99 1.99
C LEU A 86 -2.03 -1.81 1.53
N THR A 87 -2.05 -3.10 1.84
CA THR A 87 -1.07 -4.09 1.36
C THR A 87 -1.81 -5.26 0.72
N ARG A 88 -1.14 -5.96 -0.20
CA ARG A 88 -1.67 -7.14 -0.91
C ARG A 88 -3.14 -6.99 -1.35
N PRO A 89 -3.47 -5.96 -2.15
CA PRO A 89 -4.82 -5.77 -2.68
C PRO A 89 -5.29 -6.95 -3.55
N ASP A 90 -4.38 -7.79 -4.04
CA ASP A 90 -4.68 -9.08 -4.66
C ASP A 90 -5.26 -10.09 -3.65
N LEU A 91 -4.65 -10.20 -2.46
CA LEU A 91 -5.05 -11.16 -1.43
C LEU A 91 -6.35 -10.73 -0.72
N PHE A 92 -6.48 -9.44 -0.45
CA PHE A 92 -7.61 -8.87 0.28
C PHE A 92 -8.67 -8.24 -0.64
N ALA A 93 -8.65 -8.55 -1.94
CA ALA A 93 -9.51 -7.92 -2.94
C ALA A 93 -11.00 -7.91 -2.56
N ASN A 94 -11.51 -9.07 -2.11
CA ASN A 94 -12.92 -9.22 -1.73
C ASN A 94 -13.26 -8.37 -0.50
N TYR A 95 -12.39 -8.40 0.52
CA TYR A 95 -12.55 -7.60 1.72
C TYR A 95 -12.53 -6.10 1.41
N PHE A 96 -11.53 -5.62 0.67
CA PHE A 96 -11.44 -4.20 0.32
C PHE A 96 -12.62 -3.73 -0.52
N ARG A 97 -13.06 -4.53 -1.50
CA ARG A 97 -14.25 -4.21 -2.28
C ARG A 97 -15.48 -4.05 -1.38
N GLU A 98 -15.74 -5.00 -0.48
CA GLU A 98 -16.88 -4.92 0.43
C GLU A 98 -16.80 -3.69 1.32
N GLN A 99 -15.64 -3.41 1.92
CA GLN A 99 -15.47 -2.24 2.79
C GLN A 99 -15.65 -0.93 2.03
N PHE A 100 -15.12 -0.82 0.81
CA PHE A 100 -15.28 0.38 -0.03
C PHE A 100 -16.74 0.59 -0.41
N ASP A 101 -17.45 -0.48 -0.78
CA ASP A 101 -18.88 -0.43 -1.09
C ASP A 101 -19.68 0.04 0.12
N LEU A 102 -19.41 -0.49 1.31
CA LEU A 102 -20.08 -0.07 2.53
C LEU A 102 -19.81 1.40 2.84
N LEU A 103 -18.56 1.86 2.73
CA LEU A 103 -18.21 3.25 2.98
C LEU A 103 -18.92 4.20 2.00
N LEU A 104 -18.94 3.88 0.70
CA LEU A 104 -19.62 4.68 -0.32
C LEU A 104 -21.13 4.73 -0.08
N ARG A 105 -21.76 3.60 0.24
CA ARG A 105 -23.21 3.52 0.51
C ARG A 105 -23.60 4.25 1.79
N ASN A 106 -22.81 4.10 2.85
CA ASN A 106 -23.14 4.56 4.19
C ASN A 106 -22.81 6.03 4.43
N HIS A 107 -21.76 6.55 3.78
CA HIS A 107 -21.29 7.93 3.99
C HIS A 107 -21.40 8.81 2.76
N GLY A 108 -21.73 8.24 1.60
CA GLY A 108 -21.74 8.96 0.33
C GLY A 108 -20.36 9.50 -0.03
N GLY A 109 -20.33 10.48 -0.94
CA GLY A 109 -19.08 11.10 -1.37
C GLY A 109 -18.23 10.15 -2.21
N ALA A 110 -16.91 10.23 -2.02
CA ALA A 110 -15.94 9.47 -2.80
C ALA A 110 -14.79 8.99 -1.91
N ILE A 111 -14.23 7.83 -2.29
CA ILE A 111 -13.01 7.29 -1.72
C ILE A 111 -11.82 7.91 -2.46
N GLU A 112 -10.88 8.47 -1.72
CA GLU A 112 -9.60 8.93 -2.25
C GLU A 112 -8.58 7.79 -2.16
N VAL A 113 -7.92 7.45 -3.28
CA VAL A 113 -6.83 6.47 -3.32
C VAL A 113 -5.59 7.10 -3.93
N GLY A 114 -4.45 6.98 -3.28
CA GLY A 114 -3.18 7.55 -3.72
C GLY A 114 -1.96 6.85 -3.15
N MET A 115 -0.78 7.40 -3.37
CA MET A 115 0.46 6.87 -2.79
C MET A 115 0.66 7.42 -1.37
N SER A 116 0.96 6.55 -0.42
CA SER A 116 1.27 6.95 0.96
C SER A 116 2.71 7.45 1.11
N ARG A 117 3.08 7.83 2.34
CA ARG A 117 4.47 8.08 2.74
C ARG A 117 5.13 6.88 3.42
N GLN A 118 4.37 5.80 3.65
CA GLN A 118 4.84 4.61 4.33
C GLN A 118 5.56 3.70 3.32
N PRO A 119 6.89 3.51 3.45
CA PRO A 119 7.63 2.67 2.52
C PRO A 119 7.21 1.21 2.64
N ILE A 120 7.38 0.48 1.55
CA ILE A 120 7.28 -0.99 1.51
C ILE A 120 8.68 -1.54 1.77
N PRO A 121 8.91 -2.26 2.89
CA PRO A 121 10.17 -2.95 3.10
C PRO A 121 10.49 -3.94 1.97
N ILE A 122 11.74 -3.96 1.54
CA ILE A 122 12.20 -4.74 0.38
C ILE A 122 11.89 -6.23 0.51
N HIS A 123 11.90 -6.77 1.74
CA HIS A 123 11.58 -8.17 2.03
C HIS A 123 10.14 -8.56 1.65
N PHE A 124 9.21 -7.61 1.66
CA PHE A 124 7.82 -7.86 1.23
C PHE A 124 7.65 -7.82 -0.29
N SER A 125 8.70 -7.47 -1.03
CA SER A 125 8.69 -7.58 -2.49
C SER A 125 8.98 -9.01 -2.96
N PHE A 126 9.57 -9.88 -2.14
CA PHE A 126 10.00 -11.21 -2.54
C PHE A 126 8.83 -12.09 -3.00
N ALA A 127 9.04 -12.89 -4.04
CA ALA A 127 8.16 -14.02 -4.32
C ALA A 127 8.43 -15.16 -3.33
N GLN A 128 7.48 -16.08 -3.16
CA GLN A 128 7.53 -17.19 -2.18
C GLN A 128 8.79 -18.10 -2.24
N HIS A 129 9.65 -17.94 -3.25
CA HIS A 129 10.83 -18.77 -3.48
C HIS A 129 12.14 -17.98 -3.75
N ASP A 130 12.15 -16.67 -3.54
CA ASP A 130 13.34 -15.83 -3.77
C ASP A 130 14.25 -15.81 -2.52
N HIS A 131 15.24 -16.70 -2.46
CA HIS A 131 16.32 -16.67 -1.45
C HIS A 131 17.52 -15.86 -1.94
N VAL A 132 17.32 -14.55 -2.02
CA VAL A 132 18.28 -13.61 -2.63
C VAL A 132 19.47 -13.30 -1.70
N GLU A 133 19.26 -13.33 -0.39
CA GLU A 133 20.29 -12.93 0.58
C GLU A 133 21.47 -13.91 0.67
N GLY A 134 21.23 -15.19 0.35
CA GLY A 134 22.25 -16.24 0.42
C GLY A 134 23.35 -16.13 -0.64
N THR A 135 23.10 -15.39 -1.73
CA THR A 135 24.05 -15.21 -2.83
C THR A 135 24.88 -13.93 -2.74
N MET A 136 24.67 -13.10 -1.70
CA MET A 136 25.32 -11.79 -1.57
C MET A 136 26.53 -11.81 -0.64
N SER A 137 27.59 -11.09 -1.03
CA SER A 137 28.75 -10.81 -0.16
C SER A 137 28.31 -10.06 1.10
N ALA A 138 29.14 -10.10 2.15
CA ALA A 138 28.85 -9.41 3.40
C ALA A 138 28.74 -7.89 3.21
N GLU A 139 29.59 -7.31 2.35
CA GLU A 139 29.60 -5.90 2.00
C GLU A 139 28.31 -5.49 1.27
N ARG A 140 27.85 -6.33 0.33
CA ARG A 140 26.58 -6.13 -0.38
C ARG A 140 25.38 -6.15 0.57
N ARG A 141 25.36 -7.09 1.52
CA ARG A 141 24.29 -7.16 2.55
C ARG A 141 24.28 -5.95 3.46
N GLN A 142 25.44 -5.40 3.78
CA GLN A 142 25.53 -4.17 4.57
C GLN A 142 24.98 -2.97 3.80
N LEU A 143 25.36 -2.83 2.53
CA LEU A 143 24.88 -1.76 1.65
C LEU A 143 23.37 -1.80 1.41
N MET A 144 22.74 -2.98 1.50
CA MET A 144 21.29 -3.14 1.34
C MET A 144 20.48 -2.24 2.30
N ARG A 145 20.99 -1.98 3.51
CA ARG A 145 20.35 -1.12 4.51
C ARG A 145 20.35 0.36 4.13
N ASP A 146 21.34 0.80 3.38
CA ASP A 146 21.46 2.18 2.92
C ASP A 146 20.65 2.42 1.65
N VAL A 147 20.50 1.37 0.84
CA VAL A 147 19.84 1.41 -0.47
C VAL A 147 18.33 1.20 -0.37
N PHE A 148 17.85 0.32 0.52
CA PHE A 148 16.43 -0.06 0.57
C PHE A 148 15.78 0.24 1.93
N ASP A 149 14.45 0.22 1.96
CA ASP A 149 13.66 0.17 3.19
C ASP A 149 13.65 -1.26 3.77
N LEU A 150 13.91 -1.39 5.07
CA LEU A 150 13.82 -2.63 5.82
C LEU A 150 12.66 -2.56 6.83
N PRO A 151 12.14 -3.70 7.32
CA PRO A 151 11.17 -3.72 8.38
C PRO A 151 11.76 -3.03 9.61
N ASP A 152 11.02 -2.07 10.16
CA ASP A 152 11.36 -1.40 11.41
C ASP A 152 10.35 -1.85 12.48
N LEU A 153 10.83 -2.63 13.45
CA LEU A 153 10.01 -3.15 14.54
C LEU A 153 9.49 -2.02 15.45
N ALA A 154 10.15 -0.87 15.49
CA ALA A 154 9.68 0.28 16.27
C ALA A 154 8.51 1.03 15.59
N ALA A 155 8.26 0.77 14.31
CA ALA A 155 7.15 1.34 13.55
C ALA A 155 5.91 0.41 13.47
N MET A 156 5.95 -0.77 14.12
CA MET A 156 4.78 -1.63 14.26
C MET A 156 3.86 -1.05 15.34
N ASP A 157 2.76 -0.46 14.91
CA ASP A 157 1.70 0.05 15.78
C ASP A 157 0.60 -1.01 15.93
N ASP A 158 0.32 -1.43 17.17
CA ASP A 158 -0.79 -2.33 17.53
C ASP A 158 -2.17 -1.64 17.45
N GLY A 159 -2.23 -0.41 16.91
CA GLY A 159 -3.44 0.40 16.78
C GLY A 159 -4.54 -0.16 15.87
N ILE A 160 -4.29 -1.24 15.12
CA ILE A 160 -5.31 -1.92 14.32
C ILE A 160 -5.76 -3.18 15.08
N ALA A 161 -6.93 -3.11 15.69
CA ALA A 161 -7.54 -4.28 16.32
C ALA A 161 -7.83 -5.37 15.27
N ASN A 162 -7.31 -6.57 15.50
CA ASN A 162 -7.77 -7.79 14.83
C ASN A 162 -9.14 -8.16 15.41
N GLY A 163 -10.21 -7.50 14.93
CA GLY A 163 -11.60 -7.73 15.34
C GLY A 163 -12.40 -8.40 14.24
#